data_AF-A0A956EU55-F1
#
_entry.id   AF-A0A956EU55-F1
#
_cell.length_a   1.000
_cell.length_b   1.000
_cell.length_c   1.000
_cell.angle_alpha   90.00
_cell.angle_beta   90.00
_cell.angle_gamma   90.00
#
_symmetry.space_group_name_H-M   'P 1'
#
loop_
_entity.id
_entity.type
_entity.pdbx_description
1 polymer ?
#
loop_
_entity_poly.entity_id
_entity_poly.type
_entity_poly.pdbx_seq_one_letter_code
_entity_poly.pdbx_strand_id
1 'polypeptide(L)'
;MRAWRLGSIFASLVVYAACSASEGDPAATGGAAGTGGASGSSGQGGSAGSSAQGGSAGFLDADVPDNHFDLDAACVGTSVKPEHKPLGSLLVVDRSKSMDVATGGGTRWQALNSALTSFLADTDTEALQLGLVLFPEFLSGSPPSSCVDDNDCGAYGPCQDLGSFDQCFAALGSAPYVSCEAVDYAPTVAIGPATSVASGITSSIAGVTPAGNTPTSAALLAAIDSLRSWGADHTDHHLAVILATDGDPTDCLPTDANSIAQIAADGLAGSPSVSTFVLGVGINSSPLQQIAAAGTEPDVGVVFADVGSNASQNLTDALRSVRIEALGCDFLLPEGPPGQTLDYGKINFSVYSGGQESQVPRVSDANQCGNEAGWYYTGDPSMPTGITACPAVCDQLKSGSVDKVEYLLGCDTVVK
;
A
#
# COMPACT_ATOMS: atom_id res chain seq x y z
N MET A 1 54.30 -51.80 24.87
CA MET A 1 54.13 -51.47 26.31
C MET A 1 53.58 -50.06 26.43
N ARG A 2 52.80 -49.77 27.50
CA ARG A 2 52.08 -48.50 27.78
C ARG A 2 50.87 -48.29 26.83
N ALA A 3 49.60 -48.57 27.18
CA ALA A 3 48.77 -48.41 28.38
C ALA A 3 47.91 -47.12 28.37
N TRP A 4 46.61 -47.34 28.14
CA TRP A 4 45.43 -46.75 28.80
C TRP A 4 45.44 -45.28 29.26
N ARG A 5 44.42 -44.52 28.85
CA ARG A 5 43.89 -43.37 29.59
C ARG A 5 42.36 -43.36 29.61
N LEU A 6 41.81 -43.26 30.83
CA LEU A 6 40.47 -42.75 31.14
C LEU A 6 40.47 -41.22 30.86
N GLY A 7 39.37 -40.47 30.74
CA GLY A 7 38.00 -40.59 31.28
C GLY A 7 37.71 -39.38 32.21
N SER A 8 36.43 -38.96 32.31
CA SER A 8 35.90 -37.73 32.97
C SER A 8 35.90 -36.48 32.05
N ILE A 9 34.76 -35.99 31.55
CA ILE A 9 33.58 -35.39 32.23
C ILE A 9 33.91 -34.02 32.86
N PHE A 10 33.40 -32.96 32.23
CA PHE A 10 33.21 -31.64 32.83
C PHE A 10 31.72 -31.29 32.72
N ALA A 11 31.10 -30.97 33.86
CA ALA A 11 29.74 -30.44 33.92
C ALA A 11 29.80 -28.95 34.22
N SER A 12 29.01 -28.14 33.50
CA SER A 12 28.82 -26.73 33.80
C SER A 12 27.36 -26.49 34.17
N LEU A 13 27.14 -26.20 35.44
CA LEU A 13 25.86 -25.81 36.02
C LEU A 13 25.67 -24.29 35.83
N VAL A 14 24.47 -23.86 35.42
CA VAL A 14 24.06 -22.45 35.53
C VAL A 14 22.84 -22.39 36.45
N VAL A 15 22.90 -21.51 37.44
CA VAL A 15 21.93 -21.43 38.55
C VAL A 15 20.83 -20.43 38.22
N TYR A 16 19.58 -20.88 38.36
CA TYR A 16 18.39 -20.03 38.38
C TYR A 16 18.33 -19.21 39.67
N ALA A 17 17.99 -17.93 39.58
CA ALA A 17 17.58 -17.12 40.72
C ALA A 17 16.15 -16.59 40.48
N ALA A 18 15.22 -17.02 41.32
CA ALA A 18 13.83 -16.53 41.34
C ALA A 18 13.53 -15.93 42.71
N CYS A 19 12.70 -14.89 42.76
CA CYS A 19 12.12 -14.36 43.99
C CYS A 19 10.62 -14.11 43.79
N SER A 20 9.83 -14.43 44.82
CA SER A 20 8.37 -14.36 44.87
C SER A 20 7.92 -14.30 46.34
N ALA A 21 6.65 -13.92 46.59
CA ALA A 21 5.94 -13.80 47.87
C ALA A 21 6.25 -12.55 48.74
N SER A 22 5.32 -11.98 49.54
CA SER A 22 3.83 -12.07 49.59
C SER A 22 3.25 -11.04 50.60
N GLU A 23 2.05 -10.50 50.31
CA GLU A 23 0.95 -9.99 51.18
C GLU A 23 1.19 -9.35 52.58
N GLY A 24 0.51 -8.22 52.88
CA GLY A 24 0.25 -7.74 54.26
C GLY A 24 -0.09 -6.24 54.47
N ASP A 25 -1.39 -5.92 54.65
CA ASP A 25 -1.94 -4.62 55.15
C ASP A 25 -1.81 -4.48 56.71
N PRO A 26 -2.28 -3.40 57.38
CA PRO A 26 -2.14 -1.94 57.16
C PRO A 26 -1.77 -1.16 58.47
N ALA A 27 -1.66 0.18 58.44
CA ALA A 27 -2.19 1.17 59.43
C ALA A 27 -1.33 2.43 59.74
N ALA A 28 -1.99 3.61 59.61
CA ALA A 28 -1.94 4.86 60.41
C ALA A 28 -0.63 5.47 60.99
N THR A 29 -0.42 6.79 60.79
CA THR A 29 -0.62 7.85 61.84
C THR A 29 -0.24 9.29 61.40
N GLY A 30 -1.00 10.31 61.86
CA GLY A 30 -0.67 11.77 61.82
C GLY A 30 -0.80 12.49 60.46
N GLY A 31 -1.49 13.62 60.24
CA GLY A 31 -1.90 14.75 61.10
C GLY A 31 -0.97 15.97 60.88
N ALA A 32 -1.36 17.26 60.78
CA ALA A 32 -2.63 18.01 60.82
C ALA A 32 -2.30 19.50 60.43
N ALA A 33 -3.16 20.50 60.15
CA ALA A 33 -4.59 20.67 59.80
C ALA A 33 -4.85 22.16 59.42
N GLY A 34 -5.99 22.50 58.77
CA GLY A 34 -6.48 23.89 58.60
C GLY A 34 -7.15 24.15 57.22
N THR A 35 -8.46 24.26 56.97
CA THR A 35 -9.69 24.83 57.59
C THR A 35 -10.11 26.21 57.04
N GLY A 36 -11.35 26.29 56.54
CA GLY A 36 -12.10 27.54 56.26
C GLY A 36 -12.28 27.83 54.75
N GLY A 37 -13.47 28.14 54.23
CA GLY A 37 -14.81 28.24 54.83
C GLY A 37 -15.88 28.40 53.73
N ALA A 38 -17.16 28.19 54.04
CA ALA A 38 -18.21 28.03 53.02
C ALA A 38 -19.26 29.17 52.97
N SER A 39 -19.85 29.31 51.78
CA SER A 39 -21.27 29.67 51.49
C SER A 39 -21.89 31.01 51.93
N GLY A 40 -22.47 31.71 50.94
CA GLY A 40 -23.88 32.10 51.00
C GLY A 40 -24.23 33.59 50.87
N SER A 41 -24.99 33.94 49.81
CA SER A 41 -26.07 34.94 49.86
C SER A 41 -26.98 34.85 48.62
N SER A 42 -28.27 35.15 48.81
CA SER A 42 -29.34 35.15 47.80
C SER A 42 -29.80 36.57 47.46
N GLY A 43 -30.49 36.76 46.33
CA GLY A 43 -31.13 38.04 45.96
C GLY A 43 -32.06 37.89 44.74
N GLN A 44 -33.24 38.49 44.79
CA GLN A 44 -34.37 38.20 43.90
C GLN A 44 -34.85 39.43 43.09
N GLY A 45 -35.28 39.19 41.84
CA GLY A 45 -36.48 39.82 41.26
C GLY A 45 -36.37 41.20 40.58
N GLY A 46 -37.11 41.35 39.46
CA GLY A 46 -37.34 42.63 38.75
C GLY A 46 -37.81 42.40 37.31
N SER A 47 -38.87 43.09 36.86
CA SER A 47 -39.63 42.71 35.66
C SER A 47 -39.69 43.76 34.54
N ALA A 48 -39.83 43.27 33.31
CA ALA A 48 -40.65 43.78 32.19
C ALA A 48 -40.58 45.25 31.68
N GLY A 49 -40.49 45.38 30.34
CA GLY A 49 -41.51 46.16 29.60
C GLY A 49 -41.04 47.15 28.51
N SER A 50 -41.74 47.10 27.36
CA SER A 50 -41.82 48.11 26.28
C SER A 50 -40.60 48.21 25.33
N SER A 51 -40.65 48.14 23.98
CA SER A 51 -41.64 48.36 22.89
C SER A 51 -41.47 49.69 22.12
N ALA A 52 -41.56 49.59 20.78
CA ALA A 52 -41.53 50.67 19.77
C ALA A 52 -40.17 51.39 19.58
N GLN A 53 -39.82 51.99 18.43
CA GLN A 53 -40.46 52.12 17.10
C GLN A 53 -39.36 52.20 16.01
N GLY A 54 -39.63 51.91 14.74
CA GLY A 54 -39.99 52.95 13.76
C GLY A 54 -38.76 53.68 13.19
N GLY A 55 -38.32 53.30 11.98
CA GLY A 55 -37.02 53.73 11.42
C GLY A 55 -37.02 55.08 10.68
N SER A 56 -35.86 55.43 10.12
CA SER A 56 -35.69 56.54 9.16
C SER A 56 -34.45 56.30 8.28
N ALA A 57 -34.55 56.66 7.01
CA ALA A 57 -33.43 56.60 6.06
C ALA A 57 -32.50 57.81 6.24
N GLY A 58 -31.19 57.60 6.08
CA GLY A 58 -30.18 58.65 6.08
C GLY A 58 -28.96 58.20 5.27
N PHE A 59 -28.57 59.01 4.28
CA PHE A 59 -27.39 58.81 3.42
C PHE A 59 -26.08 59.19 4.15
N LEU A 60 -24.94 59.00 3.44
CA LEU A 60 -23.53 59.26 3.80
C LEU A 60 -22.82 58.04 4.44
N ASP A 61 -21.59 57.63 4.07
CA ASP A 61 -20.71 57.97 2.93
C ASP A 61 -19.60 56.91 2.77
N ALA A 62 -18.98 56.84 1.59
CA ALA A 62 -17.69 56.25 1.17
C ALA A 62 -17.03 55.04 1.90
N ASP A 63 -16.86 53.96 1.12
CA ASP A 63 -15.63 53.17 0.93
C ASP A 63 -14.71 52.83 2.13
N VAL A 64 -14.87 51.60 2.64
CA VAL A 64 -13.74 50.74 3.06
C VAL A 64 -13.99 49.35 2.47
N PRO A 65 -13.11 48.79 1.62
CA PRO A 65 -13.13 47.37 1.28
C PRO A 65 -12.53 46.58 2.44
N ASP A 66 -13.33 46.38 3.48
CA ASP A 66 -13.00 45.40 4.50
C ASP A 66 -13.04 44.02 3.84
N ASN A 67 -11.88 43.37 3.71
CA ASN A 67 -11.75 41.96 3.36
C ASN A 67 -12.21 41.09 4.56
N HIS A 68 -13.45 41.28 4.98
CA HIS A 68 -14.12 40.44 5.95
C HIS A 68 -14.42 39.12 5.25
N PHE A 69 -13.66 38.08 5.57
CA PHE A 69 -14.04 36.71 5.26
C PHE A 69 -15.31 36.41 6.04
N ASP A 70 -16.45 36.55 5.37
CA ASP A 70 -17.76 36.20 5.91
C ASP A 70 -17.86 34.67 5.98
N LEU A 71 -17.40 34.12 7.10
CA LEU A 71 -17.52 32.72 7.48
C LEU A 71 -18.99 32.32 7.74
N ASP A 72 -19.92 33.28 7.78
CA ASP A 72 -21.35 33.08 8.02
C ASP A 72 -22.20 33.18 6.73
N ALA A 73 -21.56 33.24 5.56
CA ALA A 73 -22.19 32.96 4.26
C ALA A 73 -22.54 31.46 4.16
N ALA A 74 -23.52 31.03 4.96
CA ALA A 74 -23.94 29.64 5.15
C ALA A 74 -24.50 29.02 3.86
N CYS A 75 -23.60 28.56 3.01
CA CYS A 75 -23.94 27.84 1.81
C CYS A 75 -24.46 26.44 2.16
N VAL A 76 -25.69 26.16 1.77
CA VAL A 76 -26.33 24.85 1.95
C VAL A 76 -25.94 23.96 0.77
N GLY A 77 -24.77 23.32 0.87
CA GLY A 77 -24.30 22.32 -0.08
C GLY A 77 -24.87 20.93 0.19
N THR A 78 -24.66 20.02 -0.77
CA THR A 78 -24.94 18.59 -0.60
C THR A 78 -23.64 17.87 -0.26
N SER A 79 -23.60 17.14 0.86
CA SER A 79 -22.47 16.27 1.19
C SER A 79 -22.58 14.92 0.48
N VAL A 80 -21.48 14.46 -0.10
CA VAL A 80 -21.32 13.15 -0.78
C VAL A 80 -20.01 12.54 -0.33
N LYS A 81 -19.97 11.23 -0.05
CA LYS A 81 -18.72 10.53 0.27
C LYS A 81 -17.89 10.33 -1.02
N PRO A 82 -16.62 10.76 -1.09
CA PRO A 82 -15.69 10.41 -2.16
C PRO A 82 -15.49 8.90 -2.29
N GLU A 83 -15.35 8.44 -3.52
CA GLU A 83 -14.81 7.11 -3.82
C GLU A 83 -13.35 7.26 -4.23
N HIS A 84 -12.46 6.46 -3.64
CA HIS A 84 -11.08 6.38 -4.10
C HIS A 84 -11.04 5.88 -5.54
N LYS A 85 -10.03 6.31 -6.30
CA LYS A 85 -9.71 5.69 -7.59
C LYS A 85 -9.47 4.18 -7.39
N PRO A 86 -10.24 3.28 -8.03
CA PRO A 86 -10.12 1.83 -7.80
C PRO A 86 -8.71 1.28 -8.10
N LEU A 87 -8.34 0.17 -7.44
CA LEU A 87 -7.02 -0.44 -7.60
C LEU A 87 -7.08 -1.71 -8.45
N GLY A 88 -6.35 -1.70 -9.57
CA GLY A 88 -5.94 -2.89 -10.33
C GLY A 88 -4.54 -3.33 -9.93
N SER A 89 -4.39 -4.58 -9.49
CA SER A 89 -3.09 -5.09 -9.07
C SER A 89 -2.80 -6.53 -9.48
N LEU A 90 -1.52 -6.81 -9.71
CA LEU A 90 -0.99 -8.16 -9.85
C LEU A 90 -0.16 -8.52 -8.62
N LEU A 91 -0.58 -9.58 -7.94
CA LEU A 91 0.24 -10.28 -6.95
C LEU A 91 1.30 -11.07 -7.72
N VAL A 92 2.57 -10.65 -7.65
CA VAL A 92 3.70 -11.34 -8.27
C VAL A 92 4.43 -12.10 -7.18
N VAL A 93 4.16 -13.40 -7.09
CA VAL A 93 4.49 -14.23 -5.94
C VAL A 93 5.63 -15.19 -6.25
N ASP A 94 6.69 -15.07 -5.45
CA ASP A 94 7.87 -15.92 -5.48
C ASP A 94 7.55 -17.32 -4.93
N ARG A 95 7.77 -18.34 -5.77
CA ARG A 95 7.72 -19.77 -5.45
C ARG A 95 9.10 -20.42 -5.61
N SER A 96 10.19 -19.65 -5.55
CA SER A 96 11.56 -20.16 -5.55
C SER A 96 11.83 -21.07 -4.35
N LYS A 97 12.90 -21.87 -4.42
CA LYS A 97 13.21 -22.89 -3.42
C LYS A 97 13.42 -22.33 -1.99
N SER A 98 13.82 -21.07 -1.84
CA SER A 98 13.96 -20.42 -0.52
C SER A 98 12.63 -20.31 0.22
N MET A 99 11.51 -20.21 -0.48
CA MET A 99 10.18 -20.13 0.15
C MET A 99 9.76 -21.41 0.88
N ASP A 100 10.43 -22.55 0.65
CA ASP A 100 10.23 -23.78 1.43
C ASP A 100 11.06 -23.81 2.74
N VAL A 101 11.82 -22.75 3.05
CA VAL A 101 12.56 -22.63 4.32
C VAL A 101 11.58 -22.57 5.49
N ALA A 102 11.88 -23.38 6.52
CA ALA A 102 11.09 -23.50 7.73
C ALA A 102 11.12 -22.20 8.57
N THR A 103 9.97 -21.90 9.17
CA THR A 103 9.71 -20.76 10.05
C THR A 103 9.23 -21.24 11.43
N GLY A 104 8.84 -20.31 12.31
CA GLY A 104 8.30 -20.67 13.63
C GLY A 104 6.97 -21.42 13.61
N GLY A 105 6.27 -21.48 12.46
CA GLY A 105 4.92 -22.05 12.33
C GLY A 105 4.65 -22.85 11.05
N GLY A 106 5.67 -23.14 10.23
CA GLY A 106 5.49 -23.81 8.93
C GLY A 106 6.69 -23.56 8.02
N THR A 107 6.44 -23.27 6.74
CA THR A 107 7.42 -22.66 5.81
C THR A 107 7.00 -21.23 5.45
N ARG A 108 7.91 -20.46 4.82
CA ARG A 108 7.60 -19.11 4.31
C ARG A 108 6.42 -19.13 3.32
N TRP A 109 6.40 -20.13 2.44
CA TRP A 109 5.30 -20.40 1.51
C TRP A 109 3.96 -20.67 2.22
N GLN A 110 3.97 -21.48 3.28
CA GLN A 110 2.75 -21.78 4.05
C GLN A 110 2.21 -20.55 4.78
N ALA A 111 3.09 -19.67 5.29
CA ALA A 111 2.69 -18.39 5.87
C ALA A 111 2.07 -17.46 4.81
N LEU A 112 2.69 -17.34 3.63
CA LEU A 112 2.18 -16.53 2.51
C LEU A 112 0.82 -17.02 2.01
N ASN A 113 0.65 -18.33 1.81
CA ASN A 113 -0.63 -18.91 1.40
C ASN A 113 -1.74 -18.63 2.46
N SER A 114 -1.41 -18.78 3.74
CA SER A 114 -2.35 -18.50 4.84
C SER A 114 -2.73 -17.02 4.91
N ALA A 115 -1.75 -16.11 4.72
CA ALA A 115 -1.97 -14.67 4.73
C ALA A 115 -2.80 -14.21 3.52
N LEU A 116 -2.47 -14.67 2.31
CA LEU A 116 -3.24 -14.36 1.10
C LEU A 116 -4.67 -14.90 1.18
N THR A 117 -4.88 -16.11 1.72
CA THR A 117 -6.22 -16.64 1.98
C THR A 117 -6.99 -15.78 2.98
N SER A 118 -6.32 -15.23 4.00
CA SER A 118 -6.94 -14.36 5.01
C SER A 118 -7.26 -12.96 4.45
N PHE A 119 -6.36 -12.40 3.65
CA PHE A 119 -6.53 -11.13 2.95
C PHE A 119 -7.71 -11.20 1.96
N LEU A 120 -7.78 -12.25 1.13
CA LEU A 120 -8.87 -12.45 0.16
C LEU A 120 -10.24 -12.76 0.80
N ALA A 121 -10.28 -13.03 2.12
CA ALA A 121 -11.51 -13.21 2.89
C ALA A 121 -11.92 -11.94 3.66
N ASP A 122 -11.12 -10.87 3.58
CA ASP A 122 -11.39 -9.58 4.20
C ASP A 122 -12.39 -8.78 3.34
N THR A 123 -13.48 -8.29 3.94
CA THR A 123 -14.54 -7.54 3.26
C THR A 123 -14.03 -6.28 2.56
N ASP A 124 -12.93 -5.71 3.07
CA ASP A 124 -12.29 -4.55 2.48
C ASP A 124 -11.64 -4.84 1.11
N THR A 125 -11.36 -6.11 0.80
CA THR A 125 -10.79 -6.49 -0.49
C THR A 125 -11.82 -6.67 -1.60
N GLU A 126 -13.12 -6.71 -1.30
CA GLU A 126 -14.18 -7.00 -2.28
C GLU A 126 -14.21 -6.04 -3.48
N ALA A 127 -13.81 -4.79 -3.27
CA ALA A 127 -13.74 -3.74 -4.28
C ALA A 127 -12.42 -3.68 -5.09
N LEU A 128 -11.46 -4.58 -4.82
CA LEU A 128 -10.18 -4.61 -5.52
C LEU A 128 -10.26 -5.43 -6.81
N GLN A 129 -9.54 -5.01 -7.84
CA GLN A 129 -9.25 -5.83 -9.01
C GLN A 129 -7.88 -6.51 -8.77
N LEU A 130 -7.86 -7.83 -8.66
CA LEU A 130 -6.67 -8.63 -8.35
C LEU A 130 -6.39 -9.64 -9.46
N GLY A 131 -5.11 -9.91 -9.71
CA GLY A 131 -4.65 -11.09 -10.45
C GLY A 131 -3.39 -11.69 -9.81
N LEU A 132 -2.90 -12.80 -10.36
CA LEU A 132 -1.76 -13.54 -9.83
C LEU A 132 -0.78 -13.91 -10.95
N VAL A 133 0.50 -13.62 -10.72
CA VAL A 133 1.66 -14.17 -11.44
C VAL A 133 2.49 -14.99 -10.44
N LEU A 134 2.94 -16.17 -10.83
CA LEU A 134 3.86 -17.00 -10.04
C LEU A 134 5.23 -17.03 -10.73
N PHE A 135 6.31 -16.90 -9.97
CA PHE A 135 7.68 -17.01 -10.51
C PHE A 135 8.60 -17.82 -9.56
N PRO A 136 9.60 -18.59 -10.03
CA PRO A 136 9.99 -18.82 -11.43
C PRO A 136 8.93 -19.58 -12.24
N GLU A 137 8.88 -19.35 -13.55
CA GLU A 137 8.11 -20.19 -14.49
C GLU A 137 9.02 -21.28 -15.07
N PHE A 138 8.49 -22.49 -15.24
CA PHE A 138 9.29 -23.67 -15.54
C PHE A 138 9.06 -24.16 -16.96
N LEU A 139 10.15 -24.21 -17.74
CA LEU A 139 10.10 -24.65 -19.12
C LEU A 139 9.76 -26.14 -19.20
N SER A 140 8.63 -26.46 -19.85
CA SER A 140 8.27 -27.85 -20.12
C SER A 140 9.26 -28.46 -21.13
N GLY A 141 9.71 -29.70 -20.91
CA GLY A 141 10.57 -30.43 -21.84
C GLY A 141 12.05 -30.44 -21.46
N SER A 142 12.93 -30.34 -22.44
CA SER A 142 14.38 -30.32 -22.27
C SER A 142 15.01 -29.44 -23.34
N PRO A 143 16.04 -28.65 -23.00
CA PRO A 143 16.68 -27.76 -23.96
C PRO A 143 17.30 -28.54 -25.12
N PRO A 144 17.33 -27.96 -26.33
CA PRO A 144 18.09 -28.51 -27.45
C PRO A 144 19.54 -28.82 -27.05
N SER A 145 20.01 -30.02 -27.38
CA SER A 145 21.38 -30.45 -27.08
C SER A 145 22.45 -29.78 -27.95
N SER A 146 22.04 -28.92 -28.87
CA SER A 146 22.89 -28.11 -29.73
C SER A 146 22.09 -26.93 -30.30
N CYS A 147 22.75 -25.79 -30.52
CA CYS A 147 22.21 -24.62 -31.21
C CYS A 147 23.24 -24.06 -32.21
N VAL A 148 22.80 -23.18 -33.11
CA VAL A 148 23.64 -22.40 -34.03
C VAL A 148 23.44 -20.91 -33.79
N ASP A 149 22.22 -20.48 -33.46
CA ASP A 149 21.91 -19.15 -32.96
C ASP A 149 20.82 -19.19 -31.86
N ASP A 150 20.51 -18.03 -31.26
CA ASP A 150 19.57 -17.91 -30.15
C ASP A 150 18.15 -18.42 -30.49
N ASN A 151 17.73 -18.38 -31.76
CA ASN A 151 16.39 -18.82 -32.17
C ASN A 151 16.22 -20.34 -32.06
N ASP A 152 17.30 -21.12 -32.18
CA ASP A 152 17.26 -22.58 -32.00
C ASP A 152 16.88 -22.96 -30.56
N CYS A 153 17.20 -22.10 -29.60
CA CYS A 153 16.97 -22.32 -28.18
C CYS A 153 15.60 -21.83 -27.69
N GLY A 154 15.04 -20.78 -28.32
CA GLY A 154 13.79 -20.18 -27.88
C GLY A 154 13.81 -19.82 -26.39
N ALA A 155 12.82 -20.28 -25.63
CA ALA A 155 12.70 -19.99 -24.20
C ALA A 155 13.82 -20.59 -23.32
N TYR A 156 14.68 -21.49 -23.84
CA TYR A 156 15.81 -22.07 -23.11
C TYR A 156 17.04 -21.14 -23.00
N GLY A 157 16.88 -19.86 -23.34
CA GLY A 157 17.90 -18.82 -23.26
C GLY A 157 18.91 -18.83 -24.41
N PRO A 158 19.86 -17.88 -24.44
CA PRO A 158 20.76 -17.68 -25.58
C PRO A 158 21.69 -18.86 -25.85
N CYS A 159 22.07 -19.03 -27.11
CA CYS A 159 23.02 -20.03 -27.56
C CYS A 159 24.43 -19.68 -27.04
N GLN A 160 25.05 -20.61 -26.31
CA GLN A 160 26.39 -20.43 -25.75
C GLN A 160 27.43 -21.03 -26.69
N ASP A 161 28.35 -20.20 -27.19
CA ASP A 161 29.55 -20.64 -27.91
C ASP A 161 30.46 -21.41 -26.95
N LEU A 162 30.57 -22.72 -27.19
CA LEU A 162 31.46 -23.65 -26.51
C LEU A 162 32.49 -24.23 -27.50
N GLY A 163 32.67 -23.58 -28.65
CA GLY A 163 33.66 -23.82 -29.69
C GLY A 163 33.43 -25.05 -30.57
N SER A 164 32.95 -26.17 -30.03
CA SER A 164 32.70 -27.40 -30.81
C SER A 164 31.34 -28.05 -30.53
N PHE A 165 30.61 -27.55 -29.54
CA PHE A 165 29.34 -28.12 -29.06
C PHE A 165 28.48 -27.02 -28.44
N ASP A 166 28.12 -26.03 -29.25
CA ASP A 166 27.34 -24.87 -28.81
C ASP A 166 25.95 -25.31 -28.31
N GLN A 167 25.53 -24.80 -27.16
CA GLN A 167 24.37 -25.30 -26.42
C GLN A 167 23.56 -24.14 -25.82
N CYS A 168 22.25 -24.33 -25.73
CA CYS A 168 21.37 -23.36 -25.08
C CYS A 168 21.76 -23.16 -23.62
N PHE A 169 21.71 -21.92 -23.12
CA PHE A 169 22.12 -21.60 -21.75
C PHE A 169 21.51 -22.53 -20.69
N ALA A 170 20.21 -22.84 -20.78
CA ALA A 170 19.55 -23.76 -19.87
C ALA A 170 20.13 -25.19 -19.87
N ALA A 171 20.71 -25.66 -20.99
CA ALA A 171 21.35 -26.99 -21.10
C ALA A 171 22.64 -27.12 -20.28
N LEU A 172 23.24 -26.00 -19.87
CA LEU A 172 24.40 -25.97 -18.98
C LEU A 172 24.00 -26.11 -17.49
N GLY A 173 22.72 -25.91 -17.19
CA GLY A 173 22.14 -26.08 -15.87
C GLY A 173 21.61 -27.48 -15.59
N SER A 174 21.01 -27.66 -14.42
CA SER A 174 20.26 -28.87 -14.05
C SER A 174 18.79 -28.54 -13.83
N ALA A 175 17.89 -29.34 -14.40
CA ALA A 175 16.44 -29.17 -14.27
C ALA A 175 15.96 -29.04 -12.79
N PRO A 176 14.87 -28.31 -12.52
CA PRO A 176 13.95 -27.69 -13.49
C PRO A 176 14.54 -26.42 -14.14
N TYR A 177 14.32 -26.28 -15.44
CA TYR A 177 14.78 -25.11 -16.21
C TYR A 177 13.80 -23.95 -16.00
N VAL A 178 14.34 -22.77 -15.69
CA VAL A 178 13.59 -21.54 -15.46
C VAL A 178 13.57 -20.72 -16.74
N SER A 179 12.43 -20.12 -17.10
CA SER A 179 12.39 -19.16 -18.20
C SER A 179 13.00 -17.81 -17.78
N CYS A 180 13.69 -17.14 -18.70
CA CYS A 180 14.10 -15.75 -18.54
C CYS A 180 13.33 -14.77 -19.44
N GLU A 181 12.37 -15.28 -20.21
CA GLU A 181 11.57 -14.47 -21.13
C GLU A 181 10.31 -13.95 -20.44
N ALA A 182 10.16 -12.62 -20.39
CA ALA A 182 9.00 -11.99 -19.74
C ALA A 182 7.64 -12.47 -20.31
N VAL A 183 7.60 -12.86 -21.59
CA VAL A 183 6.38 -13.37 -22.24
C VAL A 183 5.85 -14.68 -21.63
N ASP A 184 6.71 -15.47 -20.99
CA ASP A 184 6.30 -16.73 -20.34
C ASP A 184 5.61 -16.49 -18.97
N TYR A 185 5.81 -15.31 -18.37
CA TYR A 185 5.23 -14.92 -17.08
C TYR A 185 3.82 -14.33 -17.21
N ALA A 186 2.99 -14.93 -18.05
CA ALA A 186 1.59 -14.56 -18.18
C ALA A 186 0.83 -14.76 -16.85
N PRO A 187 -0.17 -13.91 -16.51
CA PRO A 187 -0.96 -14.07 -15.29
C PRO A 187 -1.61 -15.46 -15.18
N THR A 188 -1.20 -16.22 -14.17
CA THR A 188 -1.81 -17.50 -13.77
C THR A 188 -3.28 -17.33 -13.43
N VAL A 189 -3.64 -16.17 -12.86
CA VAL A 189 -5.02 -15.70 -12.72
C VAL A 189 -5.09 -14.29 -13.29
N ALA A 190 -5.93 -14.09 -14.31
CA ALA A 190 -6.16 -12.79 -14.92
C ALA A 190 -6.76 -11.79 -13.93
N ILE A 191 -6.50 -10.49 -14.14
CA ILE A 191 -7.00 -9.40 -13.30
C ILE A 191 -8.53 -9.35 -13.36
N GLY A 192 -9.18 -9.38 -12.21
CA GLY A 192 -10.62 -9.23 -12.08
C GLY A 192 -11.05 -9.03 -10.62
N PRO A 193 -12.37 -8.89 -10.35
CA PRO A 193 -12.84 -8.53 -9.01
C PRO A 193 -12.43 -9.59 -7.99
N ALA A 194 -11.88 -9.17 -6.84
CA ALA A 194 -11.33 -10.06 -5.82
C ALA A 194 -12.30 -11.21 -5.45
N THR A 195 -13.58 -10.89 -5.27
CA THR A 195 -14.67 -11.84 -5.01
C THR A 195 -14.82 -12.95 -6.05
N SER A 196 -14.47 -12.67 -7.31
CA SER A 196 -14.51 -13.62 -8.43
C SER A 196 -13.21 -14.42 -8.55
N VAL A 197 -12.05 -13.77 -8.38
CA VAL A 197 -10.73 -14.38 -8.61
C VAL A 197 -10.16 -15.12 -7.39
N ALA A 198 -10.61 -14.82 -6.16
CA ALA A 198 -10.03 -15.35 -4.92
C ALA A 198 -9.91 -16.89 -4.89
N SER A 199 -10.91 -17.61 -5.42
CA SER A 199 -10.88 -19.07 -5.51
C SER A 199 -9.81 -19.60 -6.47
N GLY A 200 -9.55 -18.88 -7.58
CA GLY A 200 -8.48 -19.19 -8.52
C GLY A 200 -7.10 -18.89 -7.93
N ILE A 201 -6.94 -17.76 -7.24
CA ILE A 201 -5.69 -17.36 -6.59
C ILE A 201 -5.31 -18.38 -5.50
N THR A 202 -6.22 -18.66 -4.56
CA THR A 202 -5.99 -19.63 -3.47
C THR A 202 -5.69 -21.04 -3.99
N SER A 203 -6.41 -21.51 -5.02
CA SER A 203 -6.14 -22.82 -5.64
C SER A 203 -4.78 -22.87 -6.34
N SER A 204 -4.39 -21.81 -7.04
CA SER A 204 -3.10 -21.72 -7.75
C SER A 204 -1.92 -21.74 -6.79
N ILE A 205 -2.06 -21.13 -5.61
CA ILE A 205 -1.02 -21.10 -4.57
C ILE A 205 -0.99 -22.42 -3.79
N ALA A 206 -2.14 -22.99 -3.45
CA ALA A 206 -2.21 -24.25 -2.68
C ALA A 206 -1.64 -25.47 -3.43
N GLY A 207 -1.62 -25.45 -4.77
CA GLY A 207 -1.05 -26.51 -5.60
C GLY A 207 0.47 -26.48 -5.79
N VAL A 208 1.16 -25.44 -5.31
CA VAL A 208 2.60 -25.22 -5.58
C VAL A 208 3.50 -25.85 -4.52
N THR A 209 4.55 -26.52 -4.99
CA THR A 209 5.74 -26.85 -4.19
C THR A 209 6.86 -25.90 -4.61
N PRO A 210 7.44 -25.09 -3.70
CA PRO A 210 8.47 -24.12 -4.08
C PRO A 210 9.75 -24.79 -4.61
N ALA A 211 10.29 -24.26 -5.71
CA ALA A 211 11.42 -24.83 -6.44
C ALA A 211 12.10 -23.79 -7.33
N GLY A 212 13.29 -24.10 -7.86
CA GLY A 212 14.04 -23.19 -8.73
C GLY A 212 14.63 -21.98 -8.00
N ASN A 213 15.13 -21.02 -8.79
CA ASN A 213 15.76 -19.78 -8.36
C ASN A 213 14.80 -18.59 -8.49
N THR A 214 15.29 -17.36 -8.33
CA THR A 214 14.47 -16.14 -8.18
C THR A 214 14.67 -15.17 -9.38
N PRO A 215 13.97 -15.37 -10.51
CA PRO A 215 14.05 -14.55 -11.72
C PRO A 215 13.17 -13.28 -11.64
N THR A 216 13.49 -12.41 -10.68
CA THR A 216 12.69 -11.22 -10.36
C THR A 216 12.53 -10.26 -11.54
N SER A 217 13.56 -10.10 -12.36
CA SER A 217 13.60 -9.18 -13.50
C SER A 217 12.52 -9.48 -14.54
N ALA A 218 12.48 -10.72 -15.04
CA ALA A 218 11.52 -11.18 -16.04
C ALA A 218 10.08 -11.14 -15.49
N ALA A 219 9.88 -11.60 -14.25
CA ALA A 219 8.57 -11.62 -13.60
C ALA A 219 8.00 -10.20 -13.36
N LEU A 220 8.84 -9.25 -12.93
CA LEU A 220 8.45 -7.87 -12.72
C LEU A 220 8.09 -7.17 -14.04
N LEU A 221 8.94 -7.32 -15.06
CA LEU A 221 8.69 -6.75 -16.39
C LEU A 221 7.36 -7.25 -16.98
N ALA A 222 7.12 -8.56 -16.95
CA ALA A 222 5.90 -9.18 -17.43
C ALA A 222 4.63 -8.68 -16.71
N ALA A 223 4.73 -8.45 -15.40
CA ALA A 223 3.61 -7.94 -14.60
C ALA A 223 3.31 -6.47 -14.91
N ILE A 224 4.33 -5.64 -15.10
CA ILE A 224 4.18 -4.24 -15.54
C ILE A 224 3.51 -4.18 -16.91
N ASP A 225 3.98 -4.98 -17.89
CA ASP A 225 3.41 -5.00 -19.24
C ASP A 225 1.96 -5.54 -19.24
N SER A 226 1.67 -6.56 -18.44
CA SER A 226 0.31 -7.09 -18.25
C SER A 226 -0.64 -6.06 -17.64
N LEU A 227 -0.20 -5.33 -16.61
CA LEU A 227 -0.98 -4.25 -15.99
C LEU A 227 -1.21 -3.07 -16.94
N ARG A 228 -0.21 -2.70 -17.75
CA ARG A 228 -0.38 -1.66 -18.79
C ARG A 228 -1.37 -2.06 -19.86
N SER A 229 -1.30 -3.31 -20.33
CA SER A 229 -2.25 -3.82 -21.31
C SER A 229 -3.68 -3.85 -20.76
N TRP A 230 -3.86 -4.17 -19.48
CA TRP A 230 -5.17 -4.16 -18.82
C TRP A 230 -5.66 -2.72 -18.55
N GLY A 231 -4.77 -1.86 -18.06
CA GLY A 231 -5.03 -0.46 -17.72
C GLY A 231 -5.33 0.46 -18.90
N ALA A 232 -5.01 0.03 -20.12
CA ALA A 232 -5.41 0.72 -21.35
C ALA A 232 -6.95 0.84 -21.49
N ASP A 233 -7.68 -0.17 -21.02
CA ASP A 233 -9.15 -0.19 -20.98
C ASP A 233 -9.73 0.22 -19.60
N HIS A 234 -8.87 0.45 -18.60
CA HIS A 234 -9.22 0.75 -17.20
C HIS A 234 -8.48 1.99 -16.69
N THR A 235 -8.56 3.10 -17.44
CA THR A 235 -7.84 4.37 -17.14
C THR A 235 -8.28 5.02 -15.82
N ASP A 236 -9.46 4.64 -15.34
CA ASP A 236 -10.07 5.00 -14.06
C ASP A 236 -9.48 4.21 -12.87
N HIS A 237 -8.52 3.31 -13.07
CA HIS A 237 -7.84 2.58 -12.00
C HIS A 237 -6.42 3.12 -11.70
N HIS A 238 -5.93 2.90 -10.47
CA HIS A 238 -4.50 2.80 -10.18
C HIS A 238 -4.00 1.41 -10.57
N LEU A 239 -2.73 1.30 -10.97
CA LEU A 239 -2.10 0.04 -11.35
C LEU A 239 -0.92 -0.23 -10.43
N ALA A 240 -0.90 -1.41 -9.80
CA ALA A 240 0.18 -1.80 -8.88
C ALA A 240 0.64 -3.24 -9.05
N VAL A 241 1.96 -3.43 -9.17
CA VAL A 241 2.61 -4.72 -8.89
C VAL A 241 2.81 -4.85 -7.39
N ILE A 242 2.45 -6.01 -6.83
CA ILE A 242 2.77 -6.39 -5.44
C ILE A 242 3.71 -7.59 -5.53
N LEU A 243 5.02 -7.32 -5.50
CA LEU A 243 6.09 -8.31 -5.61
C LEU A 243 6.40 -8.93 -4.23
N ALA A 244 5.96 -10.16 -3.99
CA ALA A 244 6.22 -10.89 -2.75
C ALA A 244 7.36 -11.90 -2.92
N THR A 245 8.46 -11.73 -2.17
CA THR A 245 9.66 -12.59 -2.24
C THR A 245 10.39 -12.68 -0.90
N ASP A 246 11.14 -13.76 -0.69
CA ASP A 246 11.95 -14.01 0.51
C ASP A 246 13.47 -13.96 0.30
N GLY A 247 13.90 -13.53 -0.88
CA GLY A 247 15.29 -13.52 -1.30
C GLY A 247 15.61 -12.40 -2.29
N ASP A 248 16.90 -12.17 -2.51
CA ASP A 248 17.36 -11.27 -3.57
C ASP A 248 17.28 -12.00 -4.94
N PRO A 249 17.22 -11.26 -6.06
CA PRO A 249 17.20 -11.84 -7.41
C PRO A 249 18.44 -12.73 -7.65
N THR A 250 18.23 -13.96 -8.12
CA THR A 250 19.30 -14.96 -8.26
C THR A 250 19.44 -15.56 -9.66
N ASP A 251 18.46 -15.35 -10.54
CA ASP A 251 18.48 -15.87 -11.91
C ASP A 251 17.95 -14.82 -12.90
N CYS A 252 18.21 -15.03 -14.18
CA CYS A 252 17.78 -14.18 -15.31
C CYS A 252 18.27 -12.72 -15.24
N LEU A 253 19.19 -12.37 -16.14
CA LEU A 253 19.76 -11.02 -16.17
C LEU A 253 18.70 -9.97 -16.56
N PRO A 254 18.71 -8.78 -15.93
CA PRO A 254 19.61 -8.39 -14.84
C PRO A 254 19.25 -9.05 -13.50
N THR A 255 20.27 -9.43 -12.73
CA THR A 255 20.12 -9.92 -11.34
C THR A 255 20.55 -8.87 -10.30
N ASP A 256 21.11 -7.73 -10.72
CA ASP A 256 21.53 -6.68 -9.80
C ASP A 256 20.39 -5.71 -9.46
N ALA A 257 20.44 -5.19 -8.22
CA ALA A 257 19.40 -4.33 -7.67
C ALA A 257 19.19 -3.03 -8.45
N ASN A 258 20.23 -2.43 -9.03
CA ASN A 258 20.09 -1.15 -9.74
C ASN A 258 19.32 -1.32 -11.04
N SER A 259 19.68 -2.35 -11.81
CA SER A 259 19.04 -2.62 -13.10
C SER A 259 17.58 -3.08 -12.93
N ILE A 260 17.25 -3.84 -11.87
CA ILE A 260 15.86 -4.23 -11.59
C ILE A 260 15.06 -3.05 -11.00
N ALA A 261 15.69 -2.20 -10.19
CA ALA A 261 15.08 -0.94 -9.75
C ALA A 261 14.77 -0.01 -10.94
N GLN A 262 15.58 -0.03 -12.00
CA GLN A 262 15.27 0.69 -13.24
C GLN A 262 14.00 0.13 -13.93
N ILE A 263 13.78 -1.20 -13.94
CA ILE A 263 12.52 -1.80 -14.45
C ILE A 263 11.32 -1.26 -13.65
N ALA A 264 11.43 -1.18 -12.33
CA ALA A 264 10.39 -0.63 -11.47
C ALA A 264 10.14 0.87 -11.72
N ALA A 265 11.21 1.67 -11.86
CA ALA A 265 11.13 3.10 -12.19
C ALA A 265 10.54 3.36 -13.58
N ASP A 266 10.93 2.57 -14.58
CA ASP A 266 10.34 2.62 -15.93
C ASP A 266 8.86 2.20 -15.90
N GLY A 267 8.47 1.32 -14.96
CA GLY A 267 7.10 0.99 -14.60
C GLY A 267 6.30 2.22 -14.14
N LEU A 268 6.81 2.91 -13.13
CA LEU A 268 6.21 4.10 -12.52
C LEU A 268 6.15 5.29 -13.50
N ALA A 269 7.23 5.54 -14.25
CA ALA A 269 7.36 6.70 -15.15
C ALA A 269 6.65 6.53 -16.51
N GLY A 270 6.22 5.33 -16.87
CA GLY A 270 5.52 5.06 -18.13
C GLY A 270 4.03 5.40 -18.12
N SER A 271 3.36 5.10 -19.23
CA SER A 271 1.93 5.39 -19.42
C SER A 271 1.21 4.20 -20.05
N PRO A 272 0.24 3.54 -19.37
CA PRO A 272 -0.15 3.77 -17.97
C PRO A 272 1.01 3.60 -16.97
N SER A 273 0.96 4.40 -15.91
CA SER A 273 1.89 4.32 -14.78
C SER A 273 1.56 3.10 -13.92
N VAL A 274 2.59 2.35 -13.51
CA VAL A 274 2.45 1.14 -12.69
C VAL A 274 3.42 1.20 -11.51
N SER A 275 2.88 1.36 -10.30
CA SER A 275 3.68 1.33 -9.07
C SER A 275 4.13 -0.08 -8.74
N THR A 276 5.33 -0.25 -8.18
CA THR A 276 5.86 -1.55 -7.72
C THR A 276 6.09 -1.55 -6.22
N PHE A 277 5.18 -2.20 -5.50
CA PHE A 277 5.31 -2.47 -4.07
C PHE A 277 6.06 -3.79 -3.87
N VAL A 278 7.04 -3.81 -2.97
CA VAL A 278 7.74 -5.04 -2.59
C VAL A 278 7.27 -5.49 -1.21
N LEU A 279 7.02 -6.77 -1.08
CA LEU A 279 6.59 -7.45 0.14
C LEU A 279 7.67 -8.46 0.56
N GLY A 280 8.54 -8.04 1.48
CA GLY A 280 9.64 -8.87 1.98
C GLY A 280 9.15 -9.95 2.95
N VAL A 281 9.19 -11.22 2.53
CA VAL A 281 8.69 -12.37 3.30
C VAL A 281 9.80 -12.92 4.19
N GLY A 282 9.93 -12.40 5.41
CA GLY A 282 10.96 -12.83 6.35
C GLY A 282 12.38 -12.41 5.98
N ILE A 283 12.49 -11.39 5.13
CA ILE A 283 13.74 -10.75 4.73
C ILE A 283 13.53 -9.23 4.71
N ASN A 284 14.57 -8.49 5.08
CA ASN A 284 14.69 -7.07 4.80
C ASN A 284 16.10 -6.83 4.23
N SER A 285 16.20 -6.71 2.91
CA SER A 285 17.47 -6.58 2.19
C SER A 285 17.56 -5.25 1.44
N SER A 286 18.79 -4.76 1.27
CA SER A 286 19.04 -3.51 0.52
C SER A 286 18.61 -3.59 -0.96
N PRO A 287 18.74 -4.73 -1.68
CA PRO A 287 18.19 -4.86 -3.03
C PRO A 287 16.69 -4.66 -3.11
N LEU A 288 15.91 -5.29 -2.21
CA LEU A 288 14.45 -5.16 -2.19
C LEU A 288 14.00 -3.74 -1.81
N GLN A 289 14.71 -3.08 -0.88
CA GLN A 289 14.55 -1.66 -0.58
C GLN A 289 14.74 -0.78 -1.82
N GLN A 290 15.81 -1.03 -2.59
CA GLN A 290 16.11 -0.24 -3.78
C GLN A 290 15.05 -0.42 -4.88
N ILE A 291 14.55 -1.65 -5.09
CA ILE A 291 13.53 -1.95 -6.09
C ILE A 291 12.20 -1.23 -5.77
N ALA A 292 11.72 -1.29 -4.52
CA ALA A 292 10.49 -0.59 -4.17
C ALA A 292 10.65 0.94 -4.19
N ALA A 293 11.76 1.46 -3.65
CA ALA A 293 11.99 2.91 -3.60
C ALA A 293 12.13 3.54 -5.01
N ALA A 294 12.45 2.75 -6.04
CA ALA A 294 12.42 3.17 -7.42
C ALA A 294 11.05 2.95 -8.10
N GLY A 295 10.27 1.98 -7.60
CA GLY A 295 8.95 1.61 -8.12
C GLY A 295 7.77 2.36 -7.50
N THR A 296 7.96 3.13 -6.43
CA THR A 296 6.93 3.96 -5.80
C THR A 296 7.35 5.42 -5.75
N GLU A 297 6.38 6.30 -5.47
CA GLU A 297 6.70 7.64 -4.98
C GLU A 297 7.58 7.58 -3.70
N PRO A 298 8.30 8.66 -3.36
CA PRO A 298 9.09 8.74 -2.13
C PRO A 298 8.30 8.36 -0.87
N ASP A 299 9.00 7.76 0.10
CA ASP A 299 8.49 7.35 1.41
C ASP A 299 7.39 6.24 1.42
N VAL A 300 7.02 5.69 0.25
CA VAL A 300 6.02 4.60 0.10
C VAL A 300 6.65 3.19 0.00
N GLY A 301 7.99 3.10 0.00
CA GLY A 301 8.74 1.88 -0.36
C GLY A 301 8.81 0.76 0.70
N VAL A 302 8.76 -0.49 0.21
CA VAL A 302 8.78 -1.83 0.87
C VAL A 302 7.97 -1.99 2.16
N VAL A 303 7.03 -2.92 2.12
CA VAL A 303 6.39 -3.44 3.32
C VAL A 303 7.04 -4.77 3.72
N PHE A 304 7.50 -4.87 4.97
CA PHE A 304 8.18 -6.06 5.48
C PHE A 304 7.25 -6.90 6.36
N ALA A 305 7.16 -8.19 6.06
CA ALA A 305 6.43 -9.15 6.87
C ALA A 305 7.40 -10.05 7.64
N ASP A 306 7.48 -9.88 8.95
CA ASP A 306 8.19 -10.83 9.82
C ASP A 306 7.47 -12.19 9.83
N VAL A 307 8.19 -13.25 9.42
CA VAL A 307 7.69 -14.63 9.39
C VAL A 307 8.08 -15.46 10.62
N GLY A 308 8.21 -14.82 11.78
CA GLY A 308 8.28 -15.47 13.08
C GLY A 308 7.01 -16.25 13.47
N SER A 309 6.66 -16.28 14.76
CA SER A 309 5.52 -17.07 15.25
C SER A 309 4.15 -16.61 14.74
N ASN A 310 4.03 -15.34 14.31
CA ASN A 310 2.77 -14.72 13.85
C ASN A 310 2.77 -14.45 12.33
N ALA A 311 3.59 -15.18 11.57
CA ALA A 311 3.88 -14.93 10.16
C ALA A 311 2.65 -14.58 9.30
N SER A 312 1.59 -15.39 9.37
CA SER A 312 0.39 -15.20 8.56
C SER A 312 -0.36 -13.90 8.89
N GLN A 313 -0.35 -13.46 10.15
CA GLN A 313 -1.00 -12.21 10.57
C GLN A 313 -0.18 -11.01 10.10
N ASN A 314 1.12 -10.98 10.42
CA ASN A 314 2.04 -9.91 10.01
C ASN A 314 2.00 -9.68 8.49
N LEU A 315 1.89 -10.76 7.72
CA LEU A 315 1.84 -10.75 6.26
C LEU A 315 0.46 -10.35 5.72
N THR A 316 -0.64 -10.62 6.44
CA THR A 316 -1.97 -10.08 6.13
C THR A 316 -2.02 -8.57 6.37
N ASP A 317 -1.44 -8.11 7.50
CA ASP A 317 -1.38 -6.69 7.85
C ASP A 317 -0.45 -5.93 6.89
N ALA A 318 0.63 -6.56 6.43
CA ALA A 318 1.47 -6.04 5.35
C ALA A 318 0.71 -5.86 4.02
N LEU A 319 -0.09 -6.86 3.61
CA LEU A 319 -0.94 -6.75 2.40
C LEU A 319 -2.01 -5.65 2.55
N ARG A 320 -2.59 -5.47 3.74
CA ARG A 320 -3.49 -4.34 4.03
C ARG A 320 -2.80 -2.98 3.92
N SER A 321 -1.56 -2.87 4.43
CA SER A 321 -0.75 -1.66 4.30
C SER A 321 -0.43 -1.35 2.83
N VAL A 322 0.03 -2.34 2.04
CA VAL A 322 0.25 -2.17 0.59
C VAL A 322 -1.02 -1.71 -0.12
N ARG A 323 -2.19 -2.28 0.22
CA ARG A 323 -3.49 -1.86 -0.35
C ARG A 323 -3.79 -0.38 -0.07
N ILE A 324 -3.59 0.09 1.17
CA ILE A 324 -3.83 1.49 1.56
C ILE A 324 -2.89 2.43 0.77
N GLU A 325 -1.62 2.08 0.67
CA GLU A 325 -0.64 2.86 -0.08
C GLU A 325 -0.93 2.88 -1.59
N ALA A 326 -1.35 1.75 -2.16
CA ALA A 326 -1.61 1.57 -3.59
C ALA A 326 -2.94 2.18 -4.08
N LEU A 327 -3.93 2.35 -3.19
CA LEU A 327 -5.13 3.14 -3.46
C LEU A 327 -4.85 4.64 -3.59
N GLY A 328 -3.66 5.09 -3.15
CA GLY A 328 -3.22 6.46 -3.28
C GLY A 328 -4.13 7.47 -2.57
N CYS A 329 -4.08 8.70 -3.05
CA CYS A 329 -4.85 9.83 -2.54
C CYS A 329 -5.64 10.52 -3.65
N ASP A 330 -5.94 9.76 -4.70
CA ASP A 330 -6.79 10.17 -5.81
C ASP A 330 -8.22 9.67 -5.56
N PHE A 331 -9.17 10.56 -5.84
CA PHE A 331 -10.59 10.31 -5.65
C PHE A 331 -11.34 10.62 -6.95
N LEU A 332 -12.30 9.78 -7.29
CA LEU A 332 -13.21 10.04 -8.40
C LEU A 332 -14.11 11.24 -8.06
N LEU A 333 -14.46 12.04 -9.07
CA LEU A 333 -15.50 13.05 -8.89
C LEU A 333 -16.87 12.37 -8.78
N PRO A 334 -17.76 12.87 -7.90
CA PRO A 334 -19.07 12.27 -7.72
C PRO A 334 -19.94 12.51 -8.96
N GLU A 335 -20.86 11.60 -9.26
CA GLU A 335 -21.88 11.86 -10.27
C GLU A 335 -22.68 13.11 -9.90
N GLY A 336 -22.88 14.00 -10.87
CA GLY A 336 -23.70 15.20 -10.68
C GLY A 336 -25.16 14.84 -10.36
N PRO A 337 -25.91 15.72 -9.66
CA PRO A 337 -27.32 15.49 -9.39
C PRO A 337 -28.10 15.17 -10.68
N PRO A 338 -29.08 14.24 -10.69
CA PRO A 338 -29.74 13.78 -11.91
C PRO A 338 -30.26 14.93 -12.79
N GLY A 339 -29.73 15.02 -14.01
CA GLY A 339 -30.07 16.07 -14.99
C GLY A 339 -29.29 17.39 -14.85
N GLN A 340 -28.26 17.45 -14.00
CA GLN A 340 -27.37 18.60 -13.85
C GLN A 340 -25.92 18.23 -14.16
N THR A 341 -25.20 19.13 -14.84
CA THR A 341 -23.75 19.06 -14.99
C THR A 341 -23.08 19.51 -13.69
N LEU A 342 -22.05 18.78 -13.25
CA LEU A 342 -21.27 19.14 -12.07
C LEU A 342 -20.52 20.46 -12.29
N ASP A 343 -20.63 21.40 -11.35
CA ASP A 343 -19.91 22.68 -11.40
C ASP A 343 -18.58 22.55 -10.63
N TYR A 344 -17.46 22.49 -11.37
CA TYR A 344 -16.11 22.40 -10.82
C TYR A 344 -15.62 23.69 -10.12
N GLY A 345 -16.40 24.77 -10.17
CA GLY A 345 -16.23 25.94 -9.31
C GLY A 345 -16.92 25.82 -7.96
N LYS A 346 -17.69 24.74 -7.73
CA LYS A 346 -18.56 24.53 -6.56
C LYS A 346 -18.37 23.16 -5.89
N ILE A 347 -17.14 22.68 -5.84
CA ILE A 347 -16.75 21.46 -5.11
C ILE A 347 -15.77 21.85 -4.01
N ASN A 348 -16.06 21.42 -2.78
CA ASN A 348 -15.14 21.51 -1.65
C ASN A 348 -14.82 20.11 -1.13
N PHE A 349 -13.60 19.92 -0.63
CA PHE A 349 -13.15 18.66 -0.04
C PHE A 349 -12.89 18.89 1.45
N SER A 350 -13.52 18.08 2.30
CA SER A 350 -13.39 18.15 3.76
C SER A 350 -12.87 16.81 4.30
N VAL A 351 -11.93 16.88 5.23
CA VAL A 351 -11.45 15.73 6.02
C VAL A 351 -11.95 15.84 7.44
N TYR A 352 -12.19 14.69 8.09
CA TYR A 352 -12.66 14.64 9.47
C TYR A 352 -11.73 13.78 10.33
N SER A 353 -11.32 14.31 11.47
CA SER A 353 -10.47 13.63 12.46
C SER A 353 -11.06 13.79 13.86
N GLY A 354 -11.33 12.70 14.56
CA GLY A 354 -12.02 12.71 15.85
C GLY A 354 -13.42 13.33 15.80
N GLY A 355 -14.06 13.31 14.62
CA GLY A 355 -15.33 14.00 14.36
C GLY A 355 -15.25 15.52 14.24
N GLN A 356 -14.05 16.12 14.18
CA GLN A 356 -13.88 17.53 13.81
C GLN A 356 -13.65 17.67 12.31
N GLU A 357 -14.34 18.61 11.67
CA GLU A 357 -14.15 18.92 10.25
C GLU A 357 -12.97 19.86 10.03
N SER A 358 -12.19 19.58 8.99
CA SER A 358 -11.22 20.50 8.41
C SER A 358 -11.45 20.59 6.91
N GLN A 359 -11.87 21.77 6.44
CA GLN A 359 -11.99 22.05 5.02
C GLN A 359 -10.60 22.19 4.39
N VAL A 360 -10.37 21.50 3.28
CA VAL A 360 -9.09 21.52 2.57
C VAL A 360 -9.21 22.48 1.36
N PRO A 361 -8.35 23.50 1.24
CA PRO A 361 -8.43 24.46 0.15
C PRO A 361 -7.95 23.85 -1.18
N ARG A 362 -8.53 24.29 -2.29
CA ARG A 362 -8.06 23.91 -3.63
C ARG A 362 -6.82 24.71 -4.03
N VAL A 363 -5.81 24.04 -4.55
CA VAL A 363 -4.65 24.63 -5.24
C VAL A 363 -4.78 24.45 -6.75
N SER A 364 -3.97 25.12 -7.58
CA SER A 364 -4.09 25.00 -9.05
C SER A 364 -3.64 23.62 -9.57
N ASP A 365 -2.58 23.08 -8.99
CA ASP A 365 -1.88 21.87 -9.43
C ASP A 365 -0.92 21.38 -8.34
N ALA A 366 -0.33 20.20 -8.54
CA ALA A 366 0.60 19.55 -7.61
C ALA A 366 1.74 20.46 -7.09
N ASN A 367 2.26 21.38 -7.93
CA ASN A 367 3.40 22.23 -7.53
C ASN A 367 3.01 23.29 -6.49
N GLN A 368 1.72 23.59 -6.35
CA GLN A 368 1.20 24.56 -5.37
C GLN A 368 0.82 23.95 -4.02
N CYS A 369 0.92 22.63 -3.85
CA CYS A 369 0.68 21.96 -2.57
C CYS A 369 1.60 22.49 -1.45
N GLY A 370 2.90 22.54 -1.71
CA GLY A 370 3.90 22.84 -0.67
C GLY A 370 3.79 21.86 0.51
N ASN A 371 3.94 22.39 1.73
CA ASN A 371 3.89 21.60 2.98
C ASN A 371 2.56 21.78 3.74
N GLU A 372 1.50 22.26 3.08
CA GLU A 372 0.23 22.64 3.70
C GLU A 372 -0.92 21.78 3.16
N ALA A 373 -2.06 21.84 3.85
CA ALA A 373 -3.26 21.16 3.39
C ALA A 373 -3.72 21.72 2.03
N GLY A 374 -4.06 20.84 1.10
CA GLY A 374 -4.54 21.22 -0.23
C GLY A 374 -5.08 20.03 -1.03
N TRP A 375 -5.75 20.33 -2.14
CA TRP A 375 -6.10 19.35 -3.19
C TRP A 375 -6.14 20.04 -4.56
N TYR A 376 -6.01 19.27 -5.64
CA TYR A 376 -6.10 19.77 -7.02
C TYR A 376 -6.88 18.80 -7.91
N TYR A 377 -7.36 19.28 -9.06
CA TYR A 377 -8.07 18.46 -10.05
C TYR A 377 -7.10 17.64 -10.92
N THR A 378 -7.53 16.43 -11.29
CA THR A 378 -6.84 15.56 -12.26
C THR A 378 -7.69 15.27 -13.49
N GLY A 379 -7.03 14.93 -14.60
CA GLY A 379 -7.65 14.75 -15.90
C GLY A 379 -7.55 16.00 -16.80
N ASP A 380 -8.50 16.18 -17.71
CA ASP A 380 -8.54 17.34 -18.60
C ASP A 380 -8.93 18.61 -17.80
N PRO A 381 -8.22 19.75 -17.94
CA PRO A 381 -8.56 20.97 -17.20
C PRO A 381 -9.96 21.54 -17.45
N SER A 382 -10.61 21.17 -18.55
CA SER A 382 -12.00 21.54 -18.89
C SER A 382 -13.04 20.51 -18.47
N MET A 383 -12.61 19.26 -18.22
CA MET A 383 -13.45 18.15 -17.78
C MET A 383 -12.64 17.22 -16.87
N PRO A 384 -12.32 17.64 -15.63
CA PRO A 384 -11.56 16.82 -14.70
C PRO A 384 -12.33 15.54 -14.35
N THR A 385 -11.57 14.48 -14.11
CA THR A 385 -12.06 13.13 -13.81
C THR A 385 -11.94 12.76 -12.34
N GLY A 386 -11.08 13.46 -11.59
CA GLY A 386 -10.85 13.24 -10.18
C GLY A 386 -10.25 14.44 -9.46
N ILE A 387 -9.95 14.25 -8.18
CA ILE A 387 -9.04 15.11 -7.41
C ILE A 387 -7.88 14.29 -6.86
N THR A 388 -6.77 14.96 -6.54
CA THR A 388 -5.67 14.41 -5.74
C THR A 388 -5.49 15.28 -4.51
N ALA A 389 -5.41 14.65 -3.33
CA ALA A 389 -5.05 15.36 -2.10
C ALA A 389 -3.54 15.64 -2.06
N CYS A 390 -3.15 16.84 -1.64
CA CYS A 390 -1.74 17.22 -1.45
C CYS A 390 -1.07 16.35 -0.36
N PRO A 391 0.28 16.19 -0.39
CA PRO A 391 1.00 15.27 0.49
C PRO A 391 0.61 15.36 1.98
N ALA A 392 0.55 16.57 2.53
CA ALA A 392 0.19 16.78 3.94
C ALA A 392 -1.20 16.25 4.35
N VAL A 393 -2.14 16.11 3.42
CA VAL A 393 -3.46 15.49 3.64
C VAL A 393 -3.41 14.00 3.29
N CYS A 394 -2.68 13.64 2.25
CA CYS A 394 -2.45 12.26 1.84
C CYS A 394 -1.83 11.41 2.97
N ASP A 395 -0.84 11.94 3.67
CA ASP A 395 -0.19 11.28 4.80
C ASP A 395 -1.16 11.06 5.98
N GLN A 396 -2.11 11.98 6.19
CA GLN A 396 -3.15 11.86 7.23
C GLN A 396 -4.20 10.80 6.87
N LEU A 397 -4.53 10.66 5.59
CA LEU A 397 -5.40 9.60 5.06
C LEU A 397 -4.74 8.23 5.22
N LYS A 398 -3.50 8.07 4.72
CA LYS A 398 -2.73 6.82 4.76
C LYS A 398 -2.43 6.34 6.18
N SER A 399 -2.13 7.25 7.10
CA SER A 399 -1.91 6.93 8.53
C SER A 399 -3.17 6.58 9.31
N GLY A 400 -4.37 6.69 8.71
CA GLY A 400 -5.64 6.50 9.42
C GLY A 400 -5.96 7.60 10.43
N SER A 401 -5.31 8.78 10.32
CA SER A 401 -5.61 9.95 11.15
C SER A 401 -6.91 10.67 10.74
N VAL A 402 -7.43 10.36 9.56
CA VAL A 402 -8.70 10.83 9.02
C VAL A 402 -9.72 9.69 9.08
N ASP A 403 -10.79 9.88 9.84
CA ASP A 403 -11.86 8.88 10.02
C ASP A 403 -12.87 8.91 8.85
N LYS A 404 -12.98 10.04 8.15
CA LYS A 404 -13.97 10.27 7.09
C LYS A 404 -13.52 11.40 6.15
N VAL A 405 -13.82 11.26 4.87
CA VAL A 405 -13.71 12.31 3.84
C VAL A 405 -15.08 12.60 3.25
N GLU A 406 -15.36 13.86 2.90
CA GLU A 406 -16.59 14.29 2.23
C GLU A 406 -16.32 15.33 1.14
N TYR A 407 -17.13 15.27 0.07
CA TYR A 407 -17.30 16.36 -0.88
C TYR A 407 -18.50 17.20 -0.49
N LEU A 408 -18.34 18.51 -0.40
CA LEU A 408 -19.45 19.46 -0.28
C LEU A 408 -19.70 20.11 -1.65
N LEU A 409 -20.84 19.79 -2.26
CA LEU A 409 -21.23 20.21 -3.60
C LEU A 409 -22.20 21.40 -3.57
N GLY A 410 -22.05 22.33 -4.50
CA GLY A 410 -22.93 23.49 -4.70
C GLY A 410 -22.47 24.78 -4.01
N CYS A 411 -21.41 24.70 -3.20
CA CYS A 411 -20.77 25.84 -2.54
C CYS A 411 -19.48 26.21 -3.24
N ASP A 412 -19.25 27.50 -3.44
CA ASP A 412 -18.06 28.01 -4.13
C ASP A 412 -16.79 27.40 -3.53
N THR A 413 -15.91 26.91 -4.39
CA THR A 413 -14.69 26.23 -3.97
C THR A 413 -13.79 27.19 -3.19
N VAL A 414 -13.47 26.84 -1.95
CA VAL A 414 -12.43 27.52 -1.18
C VAL A 414 -11.08 27.22 -1.84
N VAL A 415 -10.49 28.25 -2.41
CA VAL A 415 -9.16 28.22 -3.03
C VAL A 415 -8.11 28.79 -2.07
N LYS A 416 -6.86 28.39 -2.28
CA LYS A 416 -5.70 28.91 -1.55
C LYS A 416 -5.19 30.24 -2.13
#